data_AF-A0A4R2TNU4-F1
#
_entry.id   AF-A0A4R2TNU4-F1
#
_cell.length_a   1.000
_cell.length_b   1.000
_cell.length_c   1.000
_cell.angle_alpha   90.00
_cell.angle_beta   90.00
_cell.angle_gamma   90.00
#
_symmetry.space_group_name_H-M   'P 1'
#
loop_
_entity.id
_entity.type
_entity.pdbx_description
1 polymer ?
#
loop_
_entity_poly.entity_id
_entity_poly.type
_entity_poly.pdbx_seq_one_letter_code
_entity_poly.pdbx_strand_id
1 'polypeptide(L)'
;MRAGEGAPTGHAVRNLIRGTSARFAEKSRGPDHGEGRRVPRRLSYDVDDLRAQPWKKVGDGSHAQGLIHAQALIQTVKEQRRQDWKELPNRKLREVRELRDRLAAELAALIDQGQAPIGRPATLRHEIERLDATIARADERLTRIDVTVLEALLSKIDFATGALFPSYDTIAAWAVCSRNAAIEAAKRLKARGFLDWVRRSIRTNNEGEFAPQREQTSNAYYFDHRRSMAPRTWQRYMQILVAKLRRLGAVPAAVAPGAPSAPREVQYAPLRAALASAASSFDNAST
;
A
#
# COMPACT_ATOMS: atom_id res chain seq x y z
N MET A 1 30.75 3.29 53.57
CA MET A 1 30.04 4.23 52.66
C MET A 1 31.01 4.66 51.56
N ARG A 2 30.91 4.11 50.35
CA ARG A 2 31.57 4.64 49.15
C ARG A 2 30.53 4.59 48.02
N ALA A 3 30.00 5.75 47.65
CA ALA A 3 29.21 5.93 46.44
C ALA A 3 30.17 6.36 45.32
N GLY A 4 30.24 5.57 44.26
CA GLY A 4 30.95 5.94 43.04
C GLY A 4 30.03 6.78 42.16
N GLU A 5 30.44 8.03 41.88
CA GLU A 5 29.86 8.84 40.82
C GLU A 5 30.31 8.29 39.46
N GLY A 6 29.34 7.72 38.72
CA GLY A 6 29.55 7.27 37.35
C GLY A 6 29.65 8.47 36.38
N ALA A 7 30.62 8.42 35.47
CA ALA A 7 30.81 9.44 34.44
C ALA A 7 29.52 9.65 33.62
N PRO A 8 29.14 10.90 33.31
CA PRO A 8 27.93 11.19 32.56
C PRO A 8 28.02 10.59 31.16
N THR A 9 26.99 9.82 30.78
CA THR A 9 26.91 9.20 29.46
C THR A 9 26.99 10.26 28.35
N GLY A 10 27.54 9.89 27.19
CA GLY A 10 27.68 10.82 26.06
C GLY A 10 26.37 11.48 25.61
N HIS A 11 25.22 10.89 25.95
CA HIS A 11 23.89 11.46 25.74
C HIS A 11 23.56 12.60 26.72
N ALA A 12 23.99 12.49 27.98
CA ALA A 12 23.85 13.54 29.00
C ALA A 12 24.73 14.75 28.65
N VAL A 13 25.97 14.52 28.21
CA VAL A 13 26.88 15.59 27.76
C VAL A 13 26.35 16.30 26.51
N ARG A 14 25.79 15.57 25.54
CA ARG A 14 25.17 16.17 24.34
C ARG A 14 23.93 17.00 24.67
N ASN A 15 23.14 16.57 25.65
CA ASN A 15 21.98 17.32 26.12
C ASN A 15 22.38 18.58 26.90
N LEU A 16 23.48 18.51 27.68
CA LEU A 16 24.05 19.66 28.38
C LEU A 16 24.56 20.72 27.39
N ILE A 17 25.33 20.32 26.38
CA ILE A 17 25.90 21.19 25.34
C ILE A 17 24.81 21.84 24.46
N ARG A 18 23.70 21.13 24.19
CA ARG A 18 22.52 21.71 23.53
C ARG A 18 21.74 22.68 24.43
N GLY A 19 21.69 22.40 25.73
CA GLY A 19 21.05 23.27 26.71
C GLY A 19 21.78 24.59 26.91
N THR A 20 23.13 24.57 26.85
CA THR A 20 23.95 25.78 27.00
C THR A 20 23.91 26.68 25.77
N SER A 21 23.84 26.11 24.56
CA SER A 21 23.69 26.89 23.32
C SER A 21 22.32 27.57 23.18
N ALA A 22 21.26 27.01 23.78
CA ALA A 22 19.94 27.63 23.83
C ALA A 22 19.88 28.87 24.76
N ARG A 23 20.72 28.93 25.80
CA ARG A 23 20.76 30.07 26.75
C ARG A 23 21.44 31.32 26.20
N PHE A 24 22.34 31.18 25.22
CA PHE A 24 23.01 32.32 24.58
C PHE A 24 22.17 33.02 23.50
N ALA A 25 21.02 32.45 23.11
CA ALA A 25 20.21 32.94 22.00
C ALA A 25 18.87 33.59 22.41
N GLU A 26 18.65 33.84 23.72
CA GLU A 26 17.39 34.41 24.27
C GLU A 26 16.09 33.75 23.77
N LYS A 27 16.14 32.48 23.36
CA LYS A 27 14.98 31.74 22.86
C LYS A 27 14.54 30.72 23.88
N SER A 28 13.35 30.91 24.46
CA SER A 28 12.73 29.94 25.35
C SER A 28 12.40 28.65 24.59
N ARG A 29 12.83 27.50 25.13
CA ARG A 29 12.55 26.19 24.53
C ARG A 29 11.06 25.91 24.55
N GLY A 30 10.41 25.91 23.38
CA GLY A 30 9.06 25.41 23.24
C GLY A 30 8.99 23.91 23.55
N PRO A 31 7.86 23.39 24.04
CA PRO A 31 7.71 21.97 24.34
C PRO A 31 7.88 21.11 23.07
N ASP A 32 8.75 20.09 23.15
CA ASP A 32 8.99 19.13 22.05
C ASP A 32 7.72 18.34 21.70
N HIS A 33 6.79 18.23 22.66
CA HIS A 33 5.50 17.56 22.57
C HIS A 33 4.44 18.38 23.32
N GLY A 34 3.28 18.63 22.70
CA GLY A 34 2.17 19.35 23.32
C GLY A 34 0.83 18.95 22.68
N GLU A 35 -0.25 19.12 23.41
CA GLU A 35 -1.63 18.93 22.89
C GLU A 35 -1.82 19.76 21.61
N GLY A 36 -2.30 19.10 20.55
CA GLY A 36 -2.53 19.72 19.24
C GLY A 36 -1.35 19.69 18.25
N ARG A 37 -0.11 19.44 18.68
CA ARG A 37 1.06 19.41 17.77
C ARG A 37 1.40 18.00 17.28
N ARG A 38 1.50 17.82 15.96
CA ARG A 38 1.82 16.53 15.34
C ARG A 38 3.27 16.51 14.86
N VAL A 39 4.15 15.89 15.65
CA VAL A 39 5.57 15.73 15.27
C VAL A 39 5.69 14.86 14.00
N PRO A 40 6.49 15.28 12.99
CA PRO A 40 6.74 14.48 11.79
C PRO A 40 7.27 13.09 12.14
N ARG A 41 6.64 12.06 11.58
CA ARG A 41 7.11 10.67 11.75
C ARG A 41 8.25 10.35 10.78
N ARG A 42 8.99 9.26 11.06
CA ARG A 42 9.99 8.73 10.13
C ARG A 42 9.38 8.52 8.75
N LEU A 43 10.15 8.83 7.70
CA LEU A 43 9.73 8.78 6.30
C LEU A 43 8.54 9.71 5.97
N SER A 44 8.46 10.86 6.67
CA SER A 44 7.61 11.99 6.26
C SER A 44 8.39 12.94 5.36
N TYR A 45 7.80 13.31 4.24
CA TYR A 45 8.40 14.22 3.25
C TYR A 45 7.70 15.57 3.28
N ASP A 46 8.41 16.62 2.85
CA ASP A 46 7.81 17.95 2.70
C ASP A 46 6.64 17.89 1.72
N VAL A 47 5.59 18.70 1.91
CA VAL A 47 4.46 18.74 0.97
C VAL A 47 4.88 19.11 -0.45
N ASP A 48 5.94 19.90 -0.58
CA ASP A 48 6.49 20.39 -1.84
C ASP A 48 7.54 19.43 -2.43
N ASP A 49 7.94 18.38 -1.70
CA ASP A 49 8.85 17.35 -2.20
C ASP A 49 8.12 16.43 -3.20
N LEU A 50 8.75 16.15 -4.35
CA LEU A 50 8.22 15.20 -5.34
C LEU A 50 7.90 13.82 -4.74
N ARG A 51 8.63 13.39 -3.71
CA ARG A 51 8.36 12.14 -2.98
C ARG A 51 7.03 12.16 -2.22
N ALA A 52 6.58 13.34 -1.79
CA ALA A 52 5.28 13.54 -1.18
C ALA A 52 4.15 13.63 -2.21
N GLN A 53 4.47 13.62 -3.51
CA GLN A 53 3.53 13.73 -4.63
C GLN A 53 3.51 12.48 -5.52
N PRO A 54 3.29 11.27 -4.95
CA PRO A 54 3.41 10.00 -5.69
C PRO A 54 2.22 9.68 -6.61
N TRP A 55 1.13 10.45 -6.53
CA TRP A 55 -0.09 10.17 -7.28
C TRP A 55 0.08 10.48 -8.76
N LYS A 56 -0.75 9.82 -9.57
CA LYS A 56 -0.81 9.98 -11.03
C LYS A 56 -2.27 10.02 -11.44
N LYS A 57 -2.53 10.63 -12.60
CA LYS A 57 -3.85 10.60 -13.24
C LYS A 57 -4.39 9.17 -13.34
N VAL A 58 -5.68 9.01 -13.13
CA VAL A 58 -6.36 7.71 -13.19
C VAL A 58 -6.87 7.48 -14.61
N GLY A 59 -6.39 6.41 -15.26
CA GLY A 59 -6.70 6.16 -16.67
C GLY A 59 -6.14 7.29 -17.55
N ASP A 60 -6.99 7.87 -18.38
CA ASP A 60 -6.67 9.08 -19.16
C ASP A 60 -6.85 10.40 -18.37
N GLY A 61 -7.41 10.34 -17.16
CA GLY A 61 -7.77 11.50 -16.34
C GLY A 61 -9.22 11.96 -16.49
N SER A 62 -9.97 11.38 -17.42
CA SER A 62 -11.39 11.66 -17.60
C SER A 62 -12.23 11.05 -16.48
N HIS A 63 -13.37 11.69 -16.18
CA HIS A 63 -14.31 11.17 -15.21
C HIS A 63 -14.87 9.79 -15.61
N ALA A 64 -15.13 9.57 -16.91
CA ALA A 64 -15.67 8.32 -17.42
C ALA A 64 -14.70 7.14 -17.22
N GLN A 65 -13.43 7.29 -17.61
CA GLN A 65 -12.44 6.25 -17.35
C GLN A 65 -12.14 6.11 -15.85
N GLY A 66 -12.04 7.22 -15.12
CA GLY A 66 -11.85 7.23 -13.68
C GLY A 66 -12.87 6.36 -12.93
N LEU A 67 -14.16 6.52 -13.26
CA LEU A 67 -15.23 5.68 -12.71
C LEU A 67 -15.06 4.19 -13.05
N ILE A 68 -14.63 3.87 -14.28
CA ILE A 68 -14.41 2.48 -14.69
C ILE A 68 -13.25 1.84 -13.91
N HIS A 69 -12.16 2.58 -13.74
CA HIS A 69 -11.04 2.16 -12.90
C HIS A 69 -11.49 1.91 -11.46
N ALA A 70 -12.23 2.86 -10.87
CA ALA A 70 -12.78 2.73 -9.53
C ALA A 70 -13.68 1.50 -9.38
N GLN A 71 -14.63 1.31 -10.31
CA GLN A 71 -15.54 0.17 -10.31
C GLN A 71 -14.80 -1.17 -10.49
N ALA A 72 -13.78 -1.21 -11.34
CA ALA A 72 -12.96 -2.40 -11.53
C ALA A 72 -12.23 -2.77 -10.23
N LEU A 73 -11.61 -1.80 -9.55
CA LEU A 73 -10.96 -2.01 -8.24
C LEU A 73 -11.96 -2.49 -7.18
N ILE A 74 -13.12 -1.84 -7.08
CA ILE A 74 -14.18 -2.21 -6.14
C ILE A 74 -14.65 -3.65 -6.39
N GLN A 75 -14.80 -4.03 -7.66
CA GLN A 75 -15.17 -5.40 -8.00
C GLN A 75 -14.07 -6.39 -7.62
N THR A 76 -12.80 -6.08 -7.90
CA THR A 76 -11.66 -6.94 -7.55
C THR A 76 -11.56 -7.14 -6.04
N VAL A 77 -11.67 -6.08 -5.23
CA VAL A 77 -11.60 -6.21 -3.77
C VAL A 77 -12.77 -7.03 -3.21
N LYS A 78 -13.98 -6.89 -3.80
CA LYS A 78 -15.16 -7.68 -3.42
C LYS A 78 -14.97 -9.17 -3.75
N GLU A 79 -14.39 -9.48 -4.91
CA GLU A 79 -14.04 -10.85 -5.30
C GLU A 79 -12.97 -11.45 -4.38
N GLN A 80 -11.90 -10.70 -4.09
CA GLN A 80 -10.84 -11.13 -3.17
C GLN A 80 -11.40 -11.38 -1.77
N ARG A 81 -12.25 -10.49 -1.26
CA ARG A 81 -12.97 -10.72 0.00
C ARG A 81 -13.79 -12.01 -0.03
N ARG A 82 -14.57 -12.27 -1.08
CA ARG A 82 -15.34 -13.53 -1.17
C ARG A 82 -14.41 -14.74 -1.14
N GLN A 83 -13.27 -14.68 -1.82
CA GLN A 83 -12.31 -15.76 -1.85
C GLN A 83 -11.65 -15.99 -0.48
N ASP A 84 -11.19 -14.93 0.18
CA ASP A 84 -10.58 -14.97 1.52
C ASP A 84 -11.49 -15.69 2.54
N TRP A 85 -12.80 -15.39 2.51
CA TRP A 85 -13.77 -15.98 3.41
C TRP A 85 -14.23 -17.39 3.01
N LYS A 86 -14.05 -17.77 1.74
CA LYS A 86 -14.28 -19.13 1.23
C LYS A 86 -13.13 -20.06 1.61
N GLU A 87 -11.89 -19.60 1.47
CA GLU A 87 -10.69 -20.40 1.74
C GLU A 87 -10.50 -20.69 3.23
N LEU A 88 -10.77 -19.68 4.07
CA LEU A 88 -10.66 -19.79 5.51
C LEU A 88 -11.89 -19.23 6.22
N PRO A 89 -12.99 -20.01 6.31
CA PRO A 89 -14.18 -19.64 7.08
C PRO A 89 -13.87 -19.55 8.58
N ASN A 90 -14.71 -18.83 9.34
CA ASN A 90 -14.50 -18.64 10.79
C ASN A 90 -14.43 -19.96 11.57
N ARG A 91 -15.22 -20.97 11.18
CA ARG A 91 -15.17 -22.30 11.79
C ARG A 91 -13.78 -22.92 11.64
N LYS A 92 -13.25 -22.95 10.42
CA LYS A 92 -11.90 -23.47 10.13
C LYS A 92 -10.81 -22.69 10.86
N LEU A 93 -10.94 -21.35 10.93
CA LEU A 93 -10.01 -20.53 11.70
C LEU A 93 -10.05 -20.85 13.20
N ARG A 94 -11.23 -21.14 13.75
CA ARG A 94 -11.38 -21.58 15.15
C ARG A 94 -10.69 -22.93 15.37
N GLU A 95 -10.93 -23.90 14.50
CA GLU A 95 -10.27 -25.22 14.53
C GLU A 95 -8.74 -25.10 14.46
N VAL A 96 -8.22 -24.20 13.60
CA VAL A 96 -6.78 -23.90 13.51
C VAL A 96 -6.23 -23.32 14.81
N ARG A 97 -6.95 -22.40 15.45
CA ARG A 97 -6.55 -21.81 16.74
C ARG A 97 -6.57 -22.85 17.86
N GLU A 98 -7.63 -23.64 17.96
CA GLU A 98 -7.74 -24.72 18.94
C GLU A 98 -6.63 -25.76 18.78
N LEU A 99 -6.29 -26.14 17.55
CA LEU A 99 -5.18 -27.04 17.27
C LEU A 99 -3.84 -26.40 17.68
N ARG A 100 -3.61 -25.15 17.31
CA ARG A 100 -2.40 -24.40 17.67
C ARG A 100 -2.22 -24.34 19.19
N ASP A 101 -3.29 -24.05 19.92
CA ASP A 101 -3.24 -23.96 21.39
C ASP A 101 -3.02 -25.33 22.04
N ARG A 102 -3.60 -26.40 21.48
CA ARG A 102 -3.33 -27.78 21.91
C ARG A 102 -1.86 -28.16 21.74
N LEU A 103 -1.28 -27.90 20.56
CA LEU A 103 0.13 -28.22 20.30
C LEU A 103 1.07 -27.38 21.17
N ALA A 104 0.73 -26.12 21.41
CA ALA A 104 1.48 -25.26 22.32
C ALA A 104 1.44 -25.78 23.77
N ALA A 105 0.29 -26.27 24.24
CA ALA A 105 0.17 -26.89 25.56
C ALA A 105 0.97 -28.21 25.66
N GLU A 106 0.95 -29.05 24.62
CA GLU A 106 1.77 -30.27 24.58
C GLU A 106 3.26 -29.94 24.64
N LEU A 107 3.72 -28.96 23.85
CA LEU A 107 5.11 -28.51 23.85
C LEU A 107 5.53 -27.98 25.23
N ALA A 108 4.68 -27.18 25.89
CA ALA A 108 4.94 -26.69 27.24
C ALA A 108 5.06 -27.84 28.25
N ALA A 109 4.15 -28.81 28.22
CA ALA A 109 4.20 -29.98 29.11
C ALA A 109 5.47 -30.82 28.91
N LEU A 110 5.92 -31.01 27.67
CA LEU A 110 7.16 -31.72 27.36
C LEU A 110 8.41 -30.99 27.87
N ILE A 111 8.40 -29.65 27.83
CA ILE A 111 9.49 -28.83 28.37
C ILE A 111 9.52 -28.94 29.90
N ASP A 112 8.35 -28.84 30.55
CA ASP A 112 8.22 -28.90 32.02
C ASP A 112 8.61 -30.28 32.58
N GLN A 113 8.26 -31.37 31.89
CA GLN A 113 8.58 -32.73 32.33
C GLN A 113 10.06 -33.08 32.15
N GLY A 114 10.84 -32.32 31.35
CA GLY A 114 12.26 -32.57 31.09
C GLY A 114 12.56 -33.88 30.33
N GLN A 115 11.53 -34.66 29.98
CA GLN A 115 11.62 -35.93 29.26
C GLN A 115 10.79 -35.84 27.98
N ALA A 116 11.42 -35.36 26.90
CA ALA A 116 10.79 -35.31 25.60
C ALA A 116 11.42 -36.37 24.66
N PRO A 117 10.59 -37.14 23.92
CA PRO A 117 11.09 -37.98 22.84
C PRO A 117 11.92 -37.14 21.84
N ILE A 118 13.03 -37.70 21.37
CA ILE A 118 13.95 -37.02 20.45
C ILE A 118 13.17 -36.52 19.23
N GLY A 119 13.31 -35.23 18.91
CA GLY A 119 12.71 -34.59 17.75
C GLY A 119 11.24 -34.15 17.91
N ARG A 120 10.46 -34.70 18.85
CA ARG A 120 9.05 -34.32 19.04
C ARG A 120 8.85 -32.82 19.34
N PRO A 121 9.63 -32.18 20.24
CA PRO A 121 9.51 -30.74 20.47
C PRO A 121 9.80 -29.90 19.22
N ALA A 122 10.74 -30.33 18.39
CA ALA A 122 11.07 -29.64 17.16
C ALA A 122 9.89 -29.70 16.17
N THR A 123 9.28 -30.87 15.99
CA THR A 123 8.08 -31.04 15.15
C THR A 123 6.94 -30.14 15.61
N LEU A 124 6.65 -30.12 16.92
CA LEU A 124 5.59 -29.27 17.47
C LEU A 124 5.83 -27.79 17.19
N ARG A 125 7.07 -27.29 17.32
CA ARG A 125 7.41 -25.89 16.98
C ARG A 125 7.12 -25.57 15.51
N HIS A 126 7.53 -26.45 14.58
CA HIS A 126 7.28 -26.24 13.15
C HIS A 126 5.77 -26.25 12.82
N GLU A 127 5.00 -27.11 13.46
CA GLU A 127 3.54 -27.15 13.30
C GLU A 127 2.87 -25.88 13.85
N ILE A 128 3.27 -25.42 15.04
CA ILE A 128 2.80 -24.16 15.63
C ILE A 128 3.13 -22.99 14.70
N GLU A 129 4.36 -22.88 14.20
CA GLU A 129 4.76 -21.82 13.26
C GLU A 129 3.91 -21.84 11.98
N ARG A 130 3.58 -23.03 11.47
CA ARG A 130 2.70 -23.19 10.30
C ARG A 130 1.27 -22.71 10.58
N LEU A 131 0.75 -23.03 11.76
CA LEU A 131 -0.59 -22.61 12.17
C LEU A 131 -0.64 -21.10 12.46
N ASP A 132 0.37 -20.55 13.12
CA ASP A 132 0.53 -19.11 13.37
C ASP A 132 0.61 -18.35 12.03
N ALA A 133 1.34 -18.87 11.03
CA ALA A 133 1.35 -18.30 9.69
C ALA A 133 -0.04 -18.34 9.02
N THR A 134 -0.83 -19.38 9.29
CA THR A 134 -2.21 -19.47 8.79
C THR A 134 -3.12 -18.45 9.48
N ILE A 135 -2.97 -18.26 10.79
CA ILE A 135 -3.70 -17.25 11.58
C ILE A 135 -3.33 -15.84 11.11
N ALA A 136 -2.04 -15.56 10.93
CA ALA A 136 -1.57 -14.25 10.43
C ALA A 136 -2.15 -13.92 9.05
N ARG A 137 -2.19 -14.89 8.13
CA ARG A 137 -2.88 -14.72 6.83
C ARG A 137 -4.39 -14.47 7.00
N ALA A 138 -5.00 -15.04 8.03
CA ALA A 138 -6.42 -14.83 8.33
C ALA A 138 -6.72 -13.40 8.81
N ASP A 139 -5.77 -12.77 9.51
CA ASP A 139 -5.89 -11.39 9.99
C ASP A 139 -5.76 -10.36 8.87
N GLU A 140 -5.09 -10.74 7.77
CA GLU A 140 -5.00 -9.97 6.53
C GLU A 140 -6.20 -10.19 5.58
N ARG A 141 -7.23 -10.95 5.98
CA ARG A 141 -8.45 -11.13 5.18
C ARG A 141 -9.20 -9.81 5.03
N LEU A 142 -9.67 -9.55 3.82
CA LEU A 142 -10.48 -8.37 3.56
C LEU A 142 -11.85 -8.49 4.23
N THR A 143 -12.26 -7.42 4.91
CA THR A 143 -13.53 -7.28 5.62
C THR A 143 -14.51 -6.43 4.81
N ARG A 144 -15.76 -6.35 5.27
CA ARG A 144 -16.77 -5.46 4.66
C ARG A 144 -16.32 -3.99 4.75
N ILE A 145 -15.74 -3.60 5.87
CA ILE A 145 -15.28 -2.23 6.12
C ILE A 145 -14.19 -1.84 5.13
N ASP A 146 -13.29 -2.76 4.80
CA ASP A 146 -12.19 -2.49 3.85
C ASP A 146 -12.72 -2.11 2.46
N VAL A 147 -13.78 -2.79 2.03
CA VAL A 147 -14.47 -2.47 0.78
C VAL A 147 -15.12 -1.09 0.86
N THR A 148 -15.82 -0.78 1.95
CA THR A 148 -16.48 0.53 2.15
C THR A 148 -15.48 1.68 2.23
N VAL A 149 -14.33 1.48 2.87
CA VAL A 149 -13.24 2.47 2.91
C VAL A 149 -12.65 2.70 1.54
N LEU A 150 -12.43 1.64 0.75
CA LEU A 150 -11.94 1.78 -0.62
C LEU A 150 -12.96 2.52 -1.51
N GLU A 151 -14.25 2.17 -1.42
CA GLU A 151 -15.34 2.86 -2.12
C GLU A 151 -15.38 4.36 -1.76
N ALA A 152 -15.27 4.69 -0.47
CA ALA A 152 -15.25 6.07 0.00
C ALA A 152 -14.06 6.86 -0.58
N LEU A 153 -12.85 6.31 -0.54
CA LEU A 153 -11.65 6.94 -1.09
C LEU A 153 -11.76 7.17 -2.60
N LEU A 154 -12.18 6.15 -3.35
CA LEU A 154 -12.33 6.22 -4.81
C LEU A 154 -13.45 7.16 -5.25
N SER A 155 -14.47 7.38 -4.41
CA SER A 155 -15.54 8.36 -4.71
C SER A 155 -15.10 9.82 -4.57
N LYS A 156 -13.97 10.08 -3.88
CA LYS A 156 -13.46 11.42 -3.56
C LYS A 156 -12.14 11.75 -4.24
N ILE A 157 -11.57 10.81 -4.99
CA ILE A 157 -10.34 11.06 -5.74
C ILE A 157 -10.63 12.01 -6.90
N ASP A 158 -9.73 12.96 -7.12
CA ASP A 158 -9.66 13.69 -8.38
C ASP A 158 -9.00 12.78 -9.43
N PHE A 159 -9.75 12.38 -10.46
CA PHE A 159 -9.22 11.49 -11.50
C PHE A 159 -8.18 12.16 -12.41
N ALA A 160 -8.26 13.47 -12.60
CA ALA A 160 -7.36 14.20 -13.49
C ALA A 160 -5.95 14.29 -12.90
N THR A 161 -5.86 14.54 -11.59
CA THR A 161 -4.58 14.63 -10.89
C THR A 161 -4.19 13.30 -10.24
N GLY A 162 -5.14 12.59 -9.65
CA GLY A 162 -4.93 11.44 -8.76
C GLY A 162 -4.74 11.82 -7.28
N ALA A 163 -4.83 13.12 -6.95
CA ALA A 163 -4.53 13.64 -5.62
C ALA A 163 -5.62 13.28 -4.60
N LEU A 164 -5.22 12.85 -3.40
CA LEU A 164 -6.13 12.49 -2.31
C LEU A 164 -5.47 12.64 -0.93
N PHE A 165 -5.96 13.60 -0.11
CA PHE A 165 -5.35 13.99 1.18
C PHE A 165 -6.25 13.88 2.43
N PRO A 166 -7.16 12.92 2.56
CA PRO A 166 -8.04 12.84 3.72
C PRO A 166 -7.27 12.48 5.00
N SER A 167 -7.74 12.97 6.13
CA SER A 167 -7.33 12.42 7.44
C SER A 167 -8.03 11.09 7.71
N TYR A 168 -7.55 10.29 8.67
CA TYR A 168 -8.27 9.06 9.06
C TYR A 168 -9.68 9.35 9.59
N ASP A 169 -9.88 10.50 10.23
CA ASP A 169 -11.19 10.94 10.71
C ASP A 169 -12.12 11.27 9.53
N THR A 170 -11.58 11.90 8.48
CA THR A 170 -12.28 12.17 7.23
C THR A 170 -12.67 10.87 6.51
N ILE A 171 -11.75 9.90 6.42
CA ILE A 171 -12.03 8.58 5.82
C ILE A 171 -13.13 7.87 6.61
N ALA A 172 -13.04 7.88 7.94
CA ALA A 172 -14.01 7.27 8.83
C ALA A 172 -15.41 7.88 8.66
N ALA A 173 -15.50 9.21 8.53
CA ALA A 173 -16.74 9.90 8.24
C ALA A 173 -17.33 9.50 6.87
N TRP A 174 -16.51 9.47 5.81
CA TRP A 174 -16.98 9.08 4.47
C TRP A 174 -17.43 7.61 4.41
N ALA A 175 -16.75 6.72 5.13
CA ALA A 175 -17.03 5.30 5.16
C ALA A 175 -18.06 4.89 6.24
N VAL A 176 -18.54 5.85 7.05
CA VAL A 176 -19.44 5.62 8.19
C VAL A 176 -18.93 4.50 9.10
N CYS A 177 -17.67 4.64 9.55
CA CYS A 177 -17.03 3.67 10.44
C CYS A 177 -16.23 4.37 11.53
N SER A 178 -15.71 3.60 12.49
CA SER A 178 -14.83 4.16 13.51
C SER A 178 -13.46 4.52 12.93
N ARG A 179 -12.80 5.51 13.53
CA ARG A 179 -11.43 5.91 13.16
C ARG A 179 -10.45 4.73 13.14
N ASN A 180 -10.51 3.87 14.15
CA ASN A 180 -9.64 2.69 14.24
C ASN A 180 -9.96 1.69 13.11
N ALA A 181 -11.24 1.51 12.76
CA ALA A 181 -11.61 0.66 11.64
C ALA A 181 -11.08 1.20 10.30
N ALA A 182 -11.12 2.51 10.08
CA ALA A 182 -10.52 3.15 8.91
C ALA A 182 -8.98 2.96 8.84
N ILE A 183 -8.29 3.05 9.98
CA ILE A 183 -6.84 2.80 10.07
C ILE A 183 -6.51 1.35 9.71
N GLU A 184 -7.20 0.39 10.31
CA GLU A 184 -6.96 -1.04 10.05
C GLU A 184 -7.36 -1.43 8.63
N ALA A 185 -8.43 -0.84 8.09
CA ALA A 185 -8.81 -1.01 6.70
C ALA A 185 -7.75 -0.50 5.73
N ALA A 186 -7.22 0.71 5.94
CA ALA A 186 -6.14 1.23 5.12
C ALA A 186 -4.90 0.32 5.16
N LYS A 187 -4.52 -0.17 6.34
CA LYS A 187 -3.41 -1.13 6.49
C LYS A 187 -3.63 -2.41 5.69
N ARG A 188 -4.81 -3.04 5.81
CA ARG A 188 -5.13 -4.27 5.06
C ARG A 188 -5.18 -4.03 3.55
N LEU A 189 -5.77 -2.92 3.11
CA LEU A 189 -5.80 -2.54 1.69
C LEU A 189 -4.38 -2.35 1.13
N LYS A 190 -3.47 -1.75 1.91
CA LYS A 190 -2.06 -1.61 1.55
C LYS A 190 -1.32 -2.94 1.50
N ALA A 191 -1.50 -3.79 2.50
CA ALA A 191 -0.91 -5.14 2.51
C ALA A 191 -1.31 -5.95 1.25
N ARG A 192 -2.51 -5.70 0.72
CA ARG A 192 -3.02 -6.35 -0.50
C ARG A 192 -2.76 -5.57 -1.80
N GLY A 193 -2.14 -4.38 -1.74
CA GLY A 193 -1.80 -3.55 -2.91
C GLY A 193 -2.96 -2.76 -3.53
N PHE A 194 -4.11 -2.64 -2.84
CA PHE A 194 -5.23 -1.81 -3.30
C PHE A 194 -5.07 -0.32 -2.97
N LEU A 195 -4.18 0.02 -2.03
CA LEU A 195 -4.00 1.39 -1.58
C LEU A 195 -2.55 1.60 -1.15
N ASP A 196 -1.97 2.73 -1.52
CA ASP A 196 -0.70 3.15 -0.95
C ASP A 196 -0.83 4.56 -0.38
N TRP A 197 0.11 4.93 0.50
CA TRP A 197 0.18 6.28 1.03
C TRP A 197 1.61 6.72 1.32
N VAL A 198 1.82 8.03 1.25
CA VAL A 198 3.04 8.71 1.71
C VAL A 198 2.68 9.65 2.85
N ARG A 199 3.52 9.67 3.88
CA ARG A 199 3.40 10.61 5.00
C ARG A 199 3.95 11.97 4.58
N ARG A 200 3.21 13.03 4.90
CA ARG A 200 3.55 14.40 4.52
C ARG A 200 3.72 15.30 5.73
N SER A 201 4.62 16.26 5.63
CA SER A 201 4.86 17.30 6.62
C SER A 201 4.91 18.66 5.96
N ILE A 202 4.40 19.68 6.65
CA ILE A 202 4.53 21.09 6.27
C ILE A 202 5.58 21.76 7.13
N ARG A 203 6.23 22.80 6.61
CA ARG A 203 7.02 23.71 7.45
C ARG A 203 6.07 24.55 8.29
N THR A 204 6.42 24.74 9.55
CA THR A 204 5.70 25.67 10.42
C THR A 204 6.22 27.09 10.20
N ASN A 205 5.37 28.10 10.42
CA ASN A 205 5.77 29.52 10.36
C ASN A 205 6.64 29.98 11.55
N ASN A 206 7.29 29.06 12.27
CA ASN A 206 8.10 29.35 13.46
C ASN A 206 9.57 29.64 13.09
N GLU A 207 9.82 30.24 11.92
CA GLU A 207 11.17 30.49 11.42
C GLU A 207 11.94 31.36 12.42
N GLY A 208 13.11 30.88 12.84
CA GLY A 208 13.94 31.59 13.82
C GLY A 208 13.56 31.35 15.29
N GLU A 209 12.47 30.66 15.62
CA GLU A 209 12.14 30.29 17.01
C GLU A 209 12.71 28.91 17.41
N PHE A 210 12.95 28.71 18.71
CA PHE A 210 13.26 27.38 19.26
C PHE A 210 11.97 26.55 19.40
N ALA A 211 11.38 26.21 18.26
CA ALA A 211 10.18 25.38 18.12
C ALA A 211 10.37 24.35 16.98
N PRO A 212 9.60 23.25 16.97
CA PRO A 212 9.61 22.31 15.87
C PRO A 212 9.29 23.04 14.56
N GLN A 213 10.22 22.96 13.60
CA GLN A 213 10.12 23.67 12.31
C GLN A 213 9.22 22.97 11.28
N ARG A 214 8.66 21.81 11.66
CA ARG A 214 7.84 20.97 10.79
C ARG A 214 6.70 20.31 11.56
N GLU A 215 5.54 20.23 10.92
CA GLU A 215 4.35 19.58 11.43
C GLU A 215 3.83 18.52 10.45
N GLN A 216 3.38 17.40 11.01
CA GLN A 216 2.78 16.31 10.25
C GLN A 216 1.39 16.74 9.75
N THR A 217 1.20 16.69 8.44
CA THR A 217 -0.10 16.90 7.81
C THR A 217 -0.75 15.55 7.44
N SER A 218 -1.90 15.59 6.77
CA SER A 218 -2.58 14.39 6.27
C SER A 218 -1.71 13.62 5.28
N ASN A 219 -1.89 12.29 5.27
CA ASN A 219 -1.18 11.45 4.31
C ASN A 219 -1.70 11.71 2.90
N ALA A 220 -0.83 11.56 1.90
CA ALA A 220 -1.25 11.44 0.52
C ALA A 220 -1.54 9.97 0.20
N TYR A 221 -2.77 9.69 -0.19
CA TYR A 221 -3.19 8.37 -0.65
C TYR A 221 -3.10 8.32 -2.18
N TYR A 222 -2.65 7.19 -2.70
CA TYR A 222 -2.49 7.00 -4.14
C TYR A 222 -2.64 5.53 -4.53
N PHE A 223 -2.74 5.30 -5.83
CA PHE A 223 -3.13 4.02 -6.42
C PHE A 223 -2.07 3.54 -7.44
N ASP A 224 -1.01 2.89 -6.95
CA ASP A 224 0.06 2.31 -7.79
C ASP A 224 -0.01 0.77 -7.84
N HIS A 225 -1.13 0.30 -8.37
CA HIS A 225 -1.52 -1.12 -8.31
C HIS A 225 -0.58 -2.07 -9.04
N ARG A 226 0.03 -1.64 -10.16
CA ARG A 226 0.93 -2.51 -10.93
C ARG A 226 2.14 -2.93 -10.10
N ARG A 227 2.58 -2.07 -9.19
CA ARG A 227 3.74 -2.31 -8.34
C ARG A 227 3.38 -3.03 -7.04
N SER A 228 2.25 -2.69 -6.41
CA SER A 228 1.92 -3.19 -5.07
C SER A 228 0.94 -4.37 -5.03
N MET A 229 0.11 -4.60 -6.06
CA MET A 229 -0.81 -5.74 -6.06
C MET A 229 -0.09 -7.07 -6.30
N ALA A 230 -0.60 -8.13 -5.66
CA ALA A 230 -0.19 -9.50 -5.99
C ALA A 230 -0.49 -9.82 -7.47
N PRO A 231 0.36 -10.59 -8.17
CA PRO A 231 0.21 -10.83 -9.62
C PRO A 231 -1.16 -11.37 -10.06
N ARG A 232 -1.73 -12.31 -9.31
CA ARG A 232 -3.06 -12.87 -9.59
C ARG A 232 -4.18 -11.83 -9.43
N THR A 233 -4.09 -11.00 -8.39
CA THR A 233 -5.04 -9.93 -8.12
C THR A 233 -4.95 -8.85 -9.20
N TRP A 234 -3.74 -8.48 -9.61
CA TRP A 234 -3.50 -7.55 -10.73
C TRP A 234 -4.08 -8.09 -12.05
N GLN A 235 -3.80 -9.34 -12.39
CA GLN A 235 -4.36 -9.99 -13.58
C GLN A 235 -5.89 -9.95 -13.56
N ARG A 236 -6.50 -10.26 -12.42
CA ARG A 236 -7.96 -10.23 -12.27
C ARG A 236 -8.53 -8.82 -12.40
N TYR A 237 -7.89 -7.83 -11.79
CA TYR A 237 -8.25 -6.43 -11.94
C TYR A 237 -8.19 -5.98 -13.41
N MET A 238 -7.11 -6.32 -14.13
CA MET A 238 -6.99 -6.03 -15.56
C MET A 238 -8.07 -6.68 -16.41
N GLN A 239 -8.45 -7.93 -16.14
CA GLN A 239 -9.55 -8.60 -16.84
C GLN A 239 -10.87 -7.83 -16.68
N ILE A 240 -11.19 -7.44 -15.45
CA ILE A 240 -12.42 -6.67 -15.15
C ILE A 240 -12.35 -5.29 -15.80
N LEU A 241 -11.21 -4.61 -15.69
CA LEU A 241 -11.00 -3.28 -16.23
C LEU A 241 -11.17 -3.27 -17.75
N VAL A 242 -10.48 -4.17 -18.47
CA VAL A 242 -10.56 -4.29 -19.93
C VAL A 242 -11.98 -4.60 -20.36
N ALA A 243 -12.68 -5.51 -19.67
CA ALA A 243 -14.08 -5.81 -19.97
C ALA A 243 -14.99 -4.58 -19.80
N LYS A 244 -14.77 -3.75 -18.78
CA LYS A 244 -15.54 -2.53 -18.55
C LYS A 244 -15.21 -1.42 -19.55
N LEU A 245 -13.93 -1.22 -19.86
CA LEU A 245 -13.49 -0.24 -20.86
C LEU A 245 -14.05 -0.56 -22.25
N ARG A 246 -14.08 -1.84 -22.63
CA ARG A 246 -14.73 -2.30 -23.88
C ARG A 246 -16.21 -1.88 -23.94
N ARG A 247 -16.94 -2.02 -22.84
CA ARG A 247 -18.37 -1.65 -22.74
C ARG A 247 -18.63 -0.14 -22.81
N LEU A 248 -17.66 0.71 -22.45
CA LEU A 248 -17.84 2.17 -22.49
C LEU A 248 -17.90 2.74 -23.92
N GLY A 249 -17.44 1.99 -24.93
CA GLY A 249 -17.39 2.47 -26.31
C GLY A 249 -16.20 1.96 -27.13
N ALA A 250 -15.55 0.88 -26.70
CA ALA A 250 -14.61 0.14 -27.53
C ALA A 250 -15.22 -1.21 -27.93
N VAL A 251 -16.27 -1.14 -28.76
CA VAL A 251 -16.50 -2.15 -29.80
C VAL A 251 -15.77 -1.61 -31.03
N PRO A 252 -14.64 -2.18 -31.48
CA PRO A 252 -14.28 -2.03 -32.88
C PRO A 252 -15.41 -2.67 -33.68
N ALA A 253 -15.92 -2.00 -34.70
CA ALA A 253 -16.72 -2.63 -35.77
C ALA A 253 -15.93 -3.70 -36.55
N ALA A 254 -14.82 -4.20 -36.01
CA ALA A 254 -13.87 -5.10 -36.64
C ALA A 254 -13.60 -6.31 -35.74
N VAL A 255 -14.66 -7.04 -35.38
CA VAL A 255 -14.61 -8.51 -35.36
C VAL A 255 -15.94 -9.02 -35.91
N ALA A 256 -16.27 -8.63 -37.14
CA ALA A 256 -16.79 -9.63 -38.05
C ALA A 256 -15.59 -10.54 -38.37
N PRO A 257 -15.64 -11.85 -38.07
CA PRO A 257 -14.56 -12.74 -38.44
C PRO A 257 -14.54 -12.83 -39.97
N GLY A 258 -13.58 -12.19 -40.65
CA GLY A 258 -13.42 -12.42 -42.09
C GLY A 258 -12.80 -11.34 -42.99
N ALA A 259 -12.42 -10.14 -42.51
CA ALA A 259 -11.78 -9.16 -43.39
C ALA A 259 -10.26 -9.09 -43.14
N PRO A 260 -9.39 -9.47 -44.09
CA PRO A 260 -7.96 -9.24 -43.96
C PRO A 260 -7.71 -7.73 -43.91
N SER A 261 -7.07 -7.26 -42.84
CA SER A 261 -6.66 -5.85 -42.75
C SER A 261 -5.61 -5.59 -43.84
N ALA A 262 -5.93 -4.72 -44.79
CA ALA A 262 -4.94 -4.27 -45.77
C ALA A 262 -3.69 -3.74 -45.01
N PRO A 263 -2.48 -4.17 -45.39
CA PRO A 263 -1.27 -3.71 -44.73
C PRO A 263 -1.18 -2.17 -44.84
N ARG A 264 -0.97 -1.51 -43.69
CA ARG A 264 -0.84 -0.05 -43.64
C ARG A 264 0.36 0.38 -44.47
N GLU A 265 0.09 1.22 -45.47
CA GLU A 265 1.13 1.77 -46.33
C GLU A 265 2.08 2.67 -45.53
N VAL A 266 3.39 2.43 -45.65
CA VAL A 266 4.42 3.21 -44.96
C VAL A 266 4.50 4.60 -45.58
N GLN A 267 4.06 5.62 -44.85
CA GLN A 267 3.97 7.01 -45.33
C GLN A 267 5.34 7.71 -45.43
N TYR A 268 6.36 7.21 -44.72
CA TYR A 268 7.70 7.79 -44.74
C TYR A 268 8.50 7.27 -45.95
N ALA A 269 8.72 8.16 -46.92
CA ALA A 269 9.32 7.82 -48.22
C ALA A 269 10.70 7.12 -48.13
N PRO A 270 11.64 7.54 -47.26
CA PRO A 270 12.93 6.86 -47.15
C PRO A 270 12.82 5.42 -46.65
N LEU A 271 11.90 5.15 -45.72
CA LEU A 271 11.66 3.80 -45.20
C LEU A 271 10.95 2.92 -46.23
N ARG A 272 10.08 3.50 -47.05
CA ARG A 272 9.44 2.81 -48.17
C ARG A 272 10.49 2.35 -49.20
N ALA A 273 11.43 3.22 -49.55
CA ALA A 273 12.53 2.89 -50.46
C ALA A 273 13.44 1.79 -49.89
N ALA A 274 13.77 1.87 -48.58
CA ALA A 274 14.56 0.86 -47.91
C ALA A 274 13.88 -0.53 -47.87
N LEU A 275 12.57 -0.57 -47.61
CA LEU A 275 11.78 -1.81 -47.64
C LEU A 275 11.68 -2.40 -49.04
N ALA A 276 11.48 -1.57 -50.06
CA ALA A 276 11.45 -2.01 -51.46
C ALA A 276 12.81 -2.59 -51.90
N SER A 277 13.91 -1.94 -51.52
CA SER A 277 15.26 -2.46 -51.77
C SER A 277 15.49 -3.79 -51.06
N ALA A 278 15.07 -3.92 -49.80
CA ALA A 278 15.21 -5.16 -49.05
C ALA A 278 14.40 -6.30 -49.69
N ALA A 279 13.16 -6.04 -50.11
CA ALA A 279 12.32 -7.02 -50.80
C ALA A 279 12.97 -7.52 -52.10
N SER A 280 13.52 -6.62 -52.91
CA SER A 280 14.25 -7.00 -54.13
C SER A 280 15.52 -7.82 -53.87
N SER A 281 16.17 -7.63 -52.72
CA SER A 281 17.32 -8.46 -52.32
C SER A 281 16.91 -9.88 -51.92
N PHE A 282 15.70 -10.09 -51.37
CA PHE A 282 15.19 -11.42 -51.04
C PHE A 282 14.73 -12.21 -52.27
N ASP A 283 14.18 -11.53 -53.28
CA ASP A 283 13.79 -12.17 -54.55
C ASP A 283 15.01 -12.62 -55.35
N ASN A 284 16.08 -11.82 -55.37
CA ASN A 284 17.35 -12.18 -56.03
C ASN A 284 18.14 -13.28 -55.30
N ALA A 285 17.88 -13.51 -54.00
CA ALA A 285 18.52 -14.55 -53.20
C ALA A 285 17.82 -15.93 -53.30
N SER A 286 16.70 -16.00 -54.04
CA SER A 286 15.90 -17.22 -54.23
C SER A 286 16.05 -17.82 -55.65
N THR A 287 17.11 -17.45 -56.38
CA THR A 287 17.59 -18.11 -57.62
C THR A 287 18.97 -18.70 -57.37
#